data_AF-A0A497G7Y0-F1
#
_entry.id   AF-A0A497G7Y0-F1
#
_cell.length_a   1.000
_cell.length_b   1.000
_cell.length_c   1.000
_cell.angle_alpha   90.00
_cell.angle_beta   90.00
_cell.angle_gamma   90.00
#
_symmetry.space_group_name_H-M   'P 1'
#
loop_
_entity.id
_entity.type
_entity.pdbx_description
1 polymer ?
#
loop_
_entity_poly.entity_id
_entity_poly.type
_entity_poly.pdbx_seq_one_letter_code
_entity_poly.pdbx_strand_id
1 'polypeptide(L)' 'KYDGRTKLGFDEALEKRFSKEVWAAPPKGVRINNVVFEKIHPRLITGVISEFGISTVQGFLEEVKRAYRWIS' A
#
# COMPACT_ATOMS: atom_id res chain seq x y z
N LYS A 1 -3.46 1.37 -8.20
CA LYS A 1 -3.39 -0.09 -7.93
C LYS A 1 -4.26 -0.38 -6.72
N TYR A 2 -5.23 -1.28 -6.84
CA TYR A 2 -6.16 -1.70 -5.77
C TYR A 2 -6.08 -3.24 -5.66
N ASP A 3 -6.02 -3.79 -4.44
CA ASP A 3 -5.99 -5.24 -4.19
C ASP A 3 -7.30 -5.71 -3.53
N GLY A 4 -8.11 -6.49 -4.24
CA GLY A 4 -9.39 -7.03 -3.76
C GLY A 4 -9.28 -8.00 -2.58
N ARG A 5 -8.13 -8.66 -2.39
CA ARG A 5 -7.93 -9.65 -1.32
C ARG A 5 -7.96 -9.03 0.07
N THR A 6 -7.63 -7.74 0.18
CA THR A 6 -7.68 -7.00 1.44
C THR A 6 -9.10 -6.92 2.03
N LYS A 7 -10.16 -7.01 1.21
CA LYS A 7 -11.56 -7.07 1.67
C LYS A 7 -11.90 -8.37 2.39
N LEU A 8 -11.18 -9.46 2.11
CA LEU A 8 -11.35 -10.76 2.76
C LEU A 8 -10.53 -10.88 4.06
N GLY A 9 -9.94 -9.77 4.52
CA GLY A 9 -9.14 -9.73 5.75
C GLY A 9 -7.69 -10.21 5.58
N PHE A 10 -7.23 -10.42 4.35
CA PHE A 10 -5.83 -10.73 4.10
C PHE A 10 -4.97 -9.48 4.25
N ASP A 11 -4.09 -9.49 5.25
CA ASP A 11 -3.04 -8.50 5.38
C ASP A 11 -1.91 -8.82 4.40
N GLU A 12 -1.58 -7.85 3.54
CA GLU A 12 -0.37 -7.93 2.75
C GLU A 12 0.84 -7.71 3.66
N ALA A 13 1.74 -8.69 3.70
CA ALA A 13 3.01 -8.56 4.40
C ALA A 13 3.85 -7.50 3.69
N LEU A 14 4.35 -6.52 4.45
CA LEU A 14 5.19 -5.48 3.88
C LEU A 14 6.51 -6.11 3.42
N GLU A 15 6.80 -5.95 2.13
CA GLU A 15 8.03 -6.44 1.53
C GLU A 15 9.26 -5.87 2.25
N LYS A 16 10.26 -6.73 2.49
CA LYS A 16 11.54 -6.36 3.08
C LYS A 16 12.64 -6.50 2.04
N ARG A 17 13.44 -5.46 1.89
CA ARG A 17 14.60 -5.43 0.97
C ARG A 17 15.92 -5.55 1.71
N PHE A 18 16.99 -5.58 0.92
CA PHE A 18 18.33 -5.83 1.42
C PHE A 18 18.80 -4.71 2.35
N SER A 19 19.33 -5.07 3.52
CA SER A 19 19.77 -4.09 4.53
C SER A 19 20.90 -3.18 4.07
N LYS A 20 21.72 -3.63 3.10
CA LYS A 20 22.81 -2.81 2.53
C LYS A 20 22.33 -1.67 1.63
N GLU A 21 21.06 -1.69 1.20
CA GLU A 21 20.44 -0.51 0.55
C GLU A 21 20.31 0.66 1.54
N VAL A 22 20.11 0.35 2.83
CA VAL A 22 20.03 1.35 3.91
C VAL A 22 21.41 1.72 4.42
N TRP A 23 22.25 0.72 4.72
CA TRP A 23 23.60 0.95 5.24
C TRP A 23 24.56 -0.18 4.85
N ALA A 24 25.57 0.15 4.05
CA ALA A 24 26.52 -0.83 3.51
C ALA A 24 27.39 -1.53 4.58
N ALA A 25 27.75 -0.82 5.66
CA ALA A 25 28.68 -1.30 6.69
C ALA A 25 28.23 -0.87 8.11
N PRO A 26 27.16 -1.45 8.67
CA PRO A 26 26.72 -1.15 10.01
C PRO A 26 27.66 -1.78 11.06
N PRO A 27 27.82 -1.15 12.25
CA PRO A 27 28.53 -1.75 13.38
C PRO A 27 27.94 -3.11 13.80
N LYS A 28 28.77 -3.97 14.39
CA LYS A 28 28.34 -5.27 14.90
C LYS A 28 27.21 -5.10 15.94
N GLY A 29 26.12 -5.84 15.77
CA GLY A 29 24.97 -5.84 16.67
C GLY A 29 23.80 -4.95 16.24
N VAL A 30 23.98 -4.12 15.21
CA VAL A 30 22.87 -3.32 14.65
C VAL A 30 21.98 -4.19 13.77
N ARG A 31 20.66 -4.16 14.04
CA ARG A 31 19.64 -4.79 13.19
C ARG A 31 18.99 -3.73 12.30
N ILE A 32 19.01 -3.96 10.99
CA ILE A 32 18.39 -3.07 10.00
C ILE A 32 17.09 -3.72 9.50
N ASN A 33 15.98 -2.98 9.58
CA ASN A 33 14.68 -3.41 9.07
C ASN A 33 14.29 -2.53 7.86
N ASN A 34 14.65 -2.97 6.65
CA ASN A 34 14.38 -2.25 5.41
C ASN A 34 13.02 -2.66 4.83
N VAL A 35 11.93 -2.05 5.31
CA VAL A 35 10.58 -2.27 4.79
C VAL A 35 10.31 -1.23 3.69
N VAL A 36 9.85 -1.67 2.52
CA VAL A 36 9.71 -0.76 1.35
C VAL A 36 8.37 -0.05 1.25
N PHE A 37 7.37 -0.51 1.98
CA PHE A 37 6.03 0.06 1.96
C PHE A 37 5.56 0.41 3.37
N GLU A 38 4.63 1.34 3.46
CA GLU A 38 3.92 1.70 4.69
C GLU A 38 2.40 1.52 4.51
N LYS A 39 1.69 1.38 5.63
CA LYS A 39 0.22 1.37 5.64
C LYS A 39 -0.28 2.72 6.13
N ILE A 40 -1.05 3.42 5.29
CA ILE A 40 -1.70 4.68 5.66
C ILE A 40 -3.18 4.45 5.94
N HIS A 41 -3.65 4.92 7.09
CA HIS A 41 -5.06 4.83 7.44
C HIS A 41 -5.90 5.71 6.50
N PRO A 42 -7.02 5.23 5.91
CA PRO A 42 -7.81 5.99 4.92
C PRO A 42 -8.27 7.37 5.38
N ARG A 43 -8.58 7.55 6.67
CA ARG A 43 -8.91 8.85 7.28
C ARG A 43 -7.83 9.94 7.13
N LEU A 44 -6.58 9.57 6.84
CA LEU A 44 -5.48 10.50 6.61
C LEU A 44 -5.39 10.94 5.14
N ILE A 45 -6.21 10.36 4.25
CA ILE A 45 -6.21 10.64 2.82
C ILE A 45 -7.38 11.59 2.50
N THR A 46 -7.06 12.82 2.08
CA THR A 46 -8.05 13.83 1.69
C THR A 46 -8.76 13.46 0.39
N GLY A 47 -8.04 12.89 -0.57
CA GLY A 47 -8.59 12.51 -1.86
C GLY A 47 -7.65 11.61 -2.65
N VAL A 48 -8.22 10.92 -3.63
CA VAL A 48 -7.53 10.03 -4.57
C VAL A 48 -7.65 10.65 -5.96
N ILE A 49 -6.51 10.87 -6.60
CA ILE A 49 -6.43 11.31 -8.00
C ILE A 49 -6.19 10.05 -8.85
N SER A 50 -7.07 9.81 -9.82
CA SER A 50 -7.05 8.62 -10.67
C SER A 50 -7.53 8.95 -12.08
N GLU A 51 -7.56 7.94 -12.95
CA GLU A 51 -8.17 7.99 -14.28
C GLU A 51 -9.67 8.31 -14.26
N PHE A 52 -10.35 8.10 -13.12
CA PHE A 52 -11.76 8.48 -12.91
C PHE A 52 -11.92 9.92 -12.41
N GLY A 53 -10.82 10.67 -12.27
CA GLY A 53 -10.79 12.01 -11.70
C GLY A 53 -10.42 12.02 -10.21
N ILE A 54 -10.82 13.10 -9.52
CA ILE A 54 -10.56 13.33 -8.10
C ILE A 54 -11.76 12.85 -7.27
N SER A 55 -11.52 11.98 -6.28
CA SER A 55 -12.58 11.40 -5.45
C SER A 55 -12.14 11.16 -4.00
N THR A 56 -13.08 10.85 -3.11
CA THR A 56 -12.76 10.30 -1.78
C THR A 56 -12.27 8.85 -1.90
N VAL A 57 -11.64 8.31 -0.85
CA VAL A 57 -11.23 6.89 -0.85
C VAL A 57 -12.42 5.96 -1.13
N GLN A 58 -13.57 6.17 -0.49
CA GLN A 58 -14.79 5.41 -0.76
C GLN A 58 -15.28 5.58 -2.20
N GLY A 59 -15.30 6.81 -2.73
CA GLY A 59 -15.70 7.06 -4.11
C GLY A 59 -14.84 6.29 -5.10
N PHE A 60 -13.51 6.36 -4.95
CA PHE A 60 -12.58 5.60 -5.76
C PHE A 60 -12.83 4.08 -5.71
N LEU A 61 -13.11 3.53 -4.53
CA LEU A 61 -13.39 2.10 -4.38
C LEU A 61 -14.67 1.66 -5.11
N GLU A 62 -15.71 2.50 -5.14
CA GLU A 62 -16.93 2.22 -5.91
C GLU A 62 -16.70 2.32 -7.42
N GLU A 63 -15.92 3.31 -7.87
CA GLU A 63 -15.51 3.44 -9.27
C GLU A 63 -14.73 2.21 -9.74
N VAL A 64 -13.74 1.76 -8.95
CA VAL A 64 -12.94 0.56 -9.25
C VAL A 64 -13.82 -0.70 -9.31
N LYS A 65 -14.76 -0.89 -8.39
CA LYS A 65 -15.70 -2.03 -8.45
C LYS A 65 -16.56 -1.98 -9.72
N ARG A 66 -17.03 -0.79 -10.11
CA ARG A 66 -17.88 -0.63 -11.30
C ARG A 66 -17.10 -0.90 -12.58
N ALA A 67 -15.88 -0.37 -12.69
CA ALA A 67 -15.02 -0.49 -13.87
C ALA A 67 -14.38 -1.87 -13.99
N TYR A 68 -14.00 -2.49 -12.86
CA TYR A 68 -13.28 -3.75 -12.79
C TYR A 68 -14.05 -4.78 -11.96
N ARG A 69 -15.21 -5.20 -12.47
CA ARG A 69 -16.10 -6.17 -11.79
C ARG A 69 -15.44 -7.50 -11.43
N TRP A 70 -14.33 -7.84 -12.08
CA TRP A 70 -13.56 -9.07 -11.85
C TRP A 70 -12.54 -8.96 -10.71
N ILE A 71 -12.26 -7.74 -10.22
CA ILE A 71 -11.34 -7.49 -9.08
C ILE A 71 -12.10 -7.56 -7.74
N SER A 72 -13.43 -7.46 -7.76
CA SER A 72 -14.30 -7.42 -6.58
C SER A 72 -14.87 -8.77 -6.18
#